data_AF-A0A2Z2GWD8-F1
#
_entry.id   AF-A0A2Z2GWD8-F1
#
_cell.length_a   1.000
_cell.length_b   1.000
_cell.length_c   1.000
_cell.angle_alpha   90.00
_cell.angle_beta   90.00
_cell.angle_gamma   90.00
#
_symmetry.space_group_name_H-M   'P 1'
#
loop_
_entity.id
_entity.type
_entity.pdbx_description
1 polymer ?
#
loop_
_entity_poly.entity_id
_entity_poly.type
_entity_poly.pdbx_seq_one_letter_code
_entity_poly.pdbx_strand_id
1 'polypeptide(L)'
;MTVVENTKTAAADAQTSALKQEILCRLKDEVYSPLNKGNIMVPAAAVASLNKSLTDFAQAQLDADEGRKEVRDELKRLDDKPIASVSYTNVRPAAGSYYSVIKGLYLQKAFAPMKINLNGEFSFYHNPDPKLNQQRLRDGLFTVALEGKLGRSPFVTTTLDDSQITFSFSGSYQRMLENTKGTNKKADLTAGQLKLEIPVFTGFSLPLAVTYANATEEQKKRHFRFNFGFGLDTDKLIALWLAKKALSQ
;
A
#
# COMPACT_ATOMS: atom_id res chain seq x y z
N MET A 1 -24.04 -18.67 12.79
CA MET A 1 -25.05 -17.66 12.39
C MET A 1 -24.46 -16.99 11.17
N THR A 2 -24.78 -17.55 10.03
CA THR A 2 -24.01 -17.49 8.79
C THR A 2 -25.06 -17.46 7.67
N VAL A 3 -24.78 -16.86 6.51
CA VAL A 3 -25.65 -16.79 5.31
C VAL A 3 -26.56 -15.54 5.19
N VAL A 4 -26.04 -14.32 5.41
CA VAL A 4 -26.74 -13.09 4.94
C VAL A 4 -25.85 -12.17 4.07
N GLU A 5 -24.53 -12.34 4.10
CA GLU A 5 -23.55 -11.41 3.49
C GLU A 5 -23.35 -11.49 1.97
N ASN A 6 -24.00 -12.41 1.25
CA ASN A 6 -23.77 -12.58 -0.20
C ASN A 6 -24.74 -11.77 -1.10
N THR A 7 -25.61 -10.94 -0.53
CA THR A 7 -26.75 -10.37 -1.28
C THR A 7 -26.55 -8.96 -1.81
N LYS A 8 -25.61 -8.17 -1.27
CA LYS A 8 -25.49 -6.72 -1.63
C LYS A 8 -24.42 -6.37 -2.66
N THR A 9 -23.27 -7.04 -2.72
CA THR A 9 -22.34 -6.91 -3.87
C THR A 9 -23.01 -7.48 -5.11
N ALA A 10 -23.72 -8.60 -4.93
CA ALA A 10 -24.67 -9.11 -5.90
C ALA A 10 -25.74 -8.06 -6.29
N ALA A 11 -26.17 -7.17 -5.39
CA ALA A 11 -27.15 -6.13 -5.71
C ALA A 11 -26.60 -4.98 -6.56
N ALA A 12 -25.38 -4.49 -6.31
CA ALA A 12 -24.78 -3.43 -7.14
C ALA A 12 -24.35 -3.96 -8.52
N ASP A 13 -23.79 -5.17 -8.55
CA ASP A 13 -23.51 -5.89 -9.79
C ASP A 13 -24.81 -6.26 -10.51
N ALA A 14 -25.89 -6.60 -9.78
CA ALA A 14 -27.20 -6.84 -10.36
C ALA A 14 -27.85 -5.56 -10.87
N GLN A 15 -27.70 -4.40 -10.22
CA GLN A 15 -28.18 -3.12 -10.73
C GLN A 15 -27.44 -2.72 -12.00
N THR A 16 -26.12 -2.87 -12.01
CA THR A 16 -25.30 -2.60 -13.21
C THR A 16 -25.66 -3.56 -14.34
N SER A 17 -25.88 -4.84 -14.02
CA SER A 17 -26.30 -5.85 -15.00
C SER A 17 -27.72 -5.61 -15.51
N ALA A 18 -28.65 -5.22 -14.63
CA ALA A 18 -30.02 -4.87 -14.98
C ALA A 18 -30.06 -3.63 -15.88
N LEU A 19 -29.26 -2.60 -15.56
CA LEU A 19 -29.16 -1.40 -16.39
C LEU A 19 -28.55 -1.71 -17.76
N LYS A 20 -27.48 -2.51 -17.80
CA LYS A 20 -26.91 -3.02 -19.07
C LYS A 20 -27.96 -3.77 -19.88
N GLN A 21 -28.75 -4.62 -19.24
CA GLN A 21 -29.77 -5.42 -19.90
C GLN A 21 -30.93 -4.56 -20.40
N GLU A 22 -31.37 -3.57 -19.65
CA GLU A 22 -32.39 -2.59 -20.10
C GLU A 22 -31.89 -1.78 -21.31
N ILE A 23 -30.65 -1.29 -21.28
CA ILE A 23 -30.05 -0.57 -22.41
C ILE A 23 -29.96 -1.47 -23.64
N LEU A 24 -29.52 -2.73 -23.47
CA LEU A 24 -29.45 -3.71 -24.55
C LEU A 24 -30.83 -4.05 -25.10
N CYS A 25 -31.85 -4.20 -24.25
CA CYS A 25 -33.23 -4.42 -24.66
C CYS A 25 -33.75 -3.22 -25.46
N ARG A 26 -33.55 -1.99 -25.00
CA ARG A 26 -33.96 -0.79 -25.73
C ARG A 26 -33.24 -0.62 -27.05
N LEU A 27 -31.92 -0.83 -27.10
CA LEU A 27 -31.16 -0.85 -28.36
C LEU A 27 -31.71 -1.91 -29.32
N LYS A 28 -32.08 -3.09 -28.81
CA LYS A 28 -32.66 -4.15 -29.62
C LYS A 28 -34.05 -3.79 -30.16
N ASP A 29 -34.90 -3.19 -29.33
CA ASP A 29 -36.29 -2.93 -29.68
C ASP A 29 -36.46 -1.64 -30.49
N GLU A 30 -35.73 -0.59 -30.15
CA GLU A 30 -35.84 0.73 -30.79
C GLU A 30 -34.96 0.85 -32.04
N VAL A 31 -33.80 0.17 -32.10
CA VAL A 31 -32.86 0.30 -33.22
C VAL A 31 -32.79 -0.97 -34.05
N TYR A 32 -32.49 -2.12 -33.45
CA TYR A 32 -32.24 -3.36 -34.21
C TYR A 32 -33.52 -3.93 -34.86
N SER A 33 -34.62 -4.00 -34.12
CA SER A 33 -35.86 -4.64 -34.59
C SER A 33 -36.53 -3.88 -35.76
N PRO A 34 -36.60 -2.53 -35.78
CA PRO A 34 -37.12 -1.79 -36.93
C PRO A 34 -36.24 -1.90 -38.17
N LEU A 35 -34.92 -1.94 -38.00
CA LEU A 35 -33.97 -2.20 -39.09
C LEU A 35 -34.18 -3.59 -39.71
N ASN A 36 -34.33 -4.62 -38.87
CA ASN A 36 -34.50 -6.00 -39.35
C ASN A 36 -35.88 -6.26 -39.99
N LYS A 37 -36.92 -5.50 -39.61
CA LYS A 37 -38.27 -5.58 -40.22
C LYS A 37 -38.36 -4.91 -41.60
N GLY A 38 -37.29 -4.26 -42.07
CA GLY A 38 -37.27 -3.58 -43.37
C GLY A 38 -38.04 -2.25 -43.41
N ASN A 39 -38.46 -1.72 -42.26
CA ASN A 39 -39.13 -0.41 -42.18
C ASN A 39 -38.18 0.74 -42.54
N ILE A 40 -36.87 0.51 -42.47
CA ILE A 40 -35.82 1.42 -42.91
C ILE A 40 -34.97 0.63 -43.90
N MET A 41 -35.01 0.99 -45.19
CA MET A 41 -34.15 0.37 -46.19
C MET A 41 -32.70 0.86 -46.01
N VAL A 42 -31.91 0.10 -45.27
CA VAL A 42 -30.46 0.30 -45.20
C VAL A 42 -29.81 -0.43 -46.38
N PRO A 43 -28.98 0.24 -47.20
CA PRO A 43 -28.26 -0.42 -48.28
C PRO A 43 -27.47 -1.63 -47.76
N ALA A 44 -27.49 -2.76 -48.47
CA ALA A 44 -26.80 -3.98 -48.05
C ALA A 44 -25.30 -3.76 -47.76
N ALA A 45 -24.67 -2.84 -48.51
CA ALA A 45 -23.28 -2.43 -48.29
C ALA A 45 -23.07 -1.75 -46.91
N ALA A 46 -24.04 -0.94 -46.45
CA ALA A 46 -23.96 -0.29 -45.15
C ALA A 46 -24.14 -1.29 -44.00
N VAL A 47 -25.04 -2.27 -44.14
CA VAL A 47 -25.20 -3.37 -43.16
C VAL A 47 -23.91 -4.20 -43.06
N ALA A 48 -23.29 -4.55 -44.18
CA ALA A 48 -22.03 -5.27 -44.21
C ALA A 48 -20.89 -4.49 -43.51
N SER A 49 -20.80 -3.17 -43.79
CA SER A 49 -19.83 -2.28 -43.14
C SER A 49 -20.06 -2.15 -41.64
N LEU A 50 -21.33 -2.07 -41.21
CA LEU A 50 -21.69 -1.96 -39.80
C LEU A 50 -21.36 -3.25 -39.04
N ASN A 51 -21.73 -4.42 -39.58
CA ASN A 51 -21.42 -5.71 -38.97
C ASN A 51 -19.91 -5.89 -38.79
N LYS A 52 -19.13 -5.56 -39.83
CA LYS A 52 -17.68 -5.58 -39.74
C LYS A 52 -17.17 -4.63 -38.64
N SER A 53 -17.62 -3.38 -38.62
CA SER A 53 -17.19 -2.38 -37.62
C SER A 53 -17.54 -2.79 -36.19
N LEU A 54 -18.70 -3.41 -35.98
CA LEU A 54 -19.13 -3.92 -34.68
C LEU A 54 -18.28 -5.11 -34.22
N THR A 55 -17.97 -6.05 -35.12
CA THR A 55 -17.07 -7.17 -34.81
C THR A 55 -15.66 -6.66 -34.52
N ASP A 56 -15.13 -5.75 -35.34
CA ASP A 56 -13.80 -5.14 -35.14
C ASP A 56 -13.75 -4.38 -33.80
N PHE A 57 -14.80 -3.62 -33.45
CA PHE A 57 -14.89 -2.92 -32.17
C PHE A 57 -14.99 -3.88 -30.97
N ALA A 58 -15.81 -4.92 -31.07
CA ALA A 58 -15.94 -5.92 -30.02
C ALA A 58 -14.62 -6.66 -29.78
N GLN A 59 -13.92 -7.03 -30.85
CA GLN A 59 -12.59 -7.64 -30.76
C GLN A 59 -11.59 -6.67 -30.14
N ALA A 60 -11.54 -5.42 -30.60
CA ALA A 60 -10.65 -4.41 -30.03
C ALA A 60 -10.89 -4.17 -28.53
N GLN A 61 -12.14 -4.24 -28.07
CA GLN A 61 -12.48 -4.14 -26.64
C GLN A 61 -11.98 -5.35 -25.85
N LEU A 62 -12.12 -6.57 -26.38
CA LEU A 62 -11.60 -7.79 -25.77
C LEU A 62 -10.07 -7.75 -25.68
N ASP A 63 -9.41 -7.38 -26.78
CA ASP A 63 -7.94 -7.25 -26.85
C ASP A 63 -7.44 -6.18 -25.86
N ALA A 64 -8.16 -5.06 -25.74
CA ALA A 64 -7.82 -4.01 -24.77
C ALA A 64 -7.97 -4.48 -23.31
N ASP A 65 -9.01 -5.25 -23.00
CA ASP A 65 -9.23 -5.78 -21.65
C ASP A 65 -8.23 -6.89 -21.31
N GLU A 66 -7.86 -7.73 -22.27
CA GLU A 66 -6.77 -8.69 -22.14
C GLU A 66 -5.42 -7.98 -21.91
N GLY A 67 -5.08 -7.00 -22.74
CA GLY A 67 -3.85 -6.21 -22.55
C GLY A 67 -3.79 -5.50 -21.20
N ARG A 68 -4.92 -4.97 -20.70
CA ARG A 68 -5.00 -4.39 -19.35
C ARG A 68 -4.74 -5.42 -18.26
N LYS A 69 -5.25 -6.64 -18.44
CA LYS A 69 -5.02 -7.74 -17.50
C LYS A 69 -3.55 -8.14 -17.49
N GLU A 70 -2.94 -8.31 -18.66
CA GLU A 70 -1.51 -8.63 -18.77
C GLU A 70 -0.62 -7.57 -18.12
N VAL A 71 -0.87 -6.29 -18.39
CA VAL A 71 -0.13 -5.18 -17.76
C VAL A 71 -0.31 -5.21 -16.24
N ARG A 72 -1.54 -5.45 -15.74
CA ARG A 72 -1.80 -5.54 -14.30
C ARG A 72 -1.07 -6.73 -13.67
N ASP A 73 -1.07 -7.88 -14.33
CA ASP A 73 -0.42 -9.09 -13.85
C ASP A 73 1.11 -8.91 -13.85
N GLU A 74 1.67 -8.26 -14.87
CA GLU A 74 3.10 -7.93 -14.94
C GLU A 74 3.49 -6.89 -13.88
N LEU A 75 2.69 -5.85 -13.66
CA LEU A 75 2.91 -4.88 -12.58
C LEU A 75 2.88 -5.57 -11.21
N LYS A 76 1.93 -6.49 -11.00
CA LYS A 76 1.84 -7.28 -9.76
C LYS A 76 3.09 -8.15 -9.59
N ARG A 77 3.53 -8.80 -10.65
CA ARG A 77 4.75 -9.61 -10.67
C ARG A 77 6.00 -8.77 -10.34
N LEU A 78 6.08 -7.54 -10.84
CA LEU A 78 7.18 -6.62 -10.53
C LEU A 78 7.13 -6.13 -9.07
N ASP A 79 5.93 -5.80 -8.56
CA ASP A 79 5.72 -5.39 -7.16
C ASP A 79 5.97 -6.54 -6.16
N ASP A 80 5.88 -7.80 -6.61
CA ASP A 80 6.16 -8.98 -5.78
C ASP A 80 7.66 -9.37 -5.75
N LYS A 81 8.50 -8.79 -6.63
CA LYS A 81 9.93 -9.11 -6.65
C LYS A 81 10.67 -8.50 -5.46
N PRO A 82 11.60 -9.24 -4.83
CA PRO A 82 12.47 -8.65 -3.82
C PRO A 82 13.36 -7.58 -4.47
N ILE A 83 13.47 -6.43 -3.80
CA ILE A 83 14.38 -5.36 -4.18
C ILE A 83 15.49 -5.32 -3.15
N ALA A 84 16.72 -5.55 -3.60
CA ALA A 84 17.92 -5.44 -2.78
C ALA A 84 18.82 -4.35 -3.37
N SER A 85 19.34 -3.48 -2.51
CA SER A 85 20.33 -2.49 -2.91
C SER A 85 21.43 -2.38 -1.86
N VAL A 86 22.65 -2.13 -2.34
CA VAL A 86 23.81 -1.87 -1.50
C VAL A 86 24.40 -0.54 -1.96
N SER A 87 24.67 0.34 -1.00
CA SER A 87 25.34 1.61 -1.25
C SER A 87 26.58 1.72 -0.37
N TYR A 88 27.60 2.36 -0.93
CA TYR A 88 28.84 2.69 -0.24
C TYR A 88 29.03 4.20 -0.32
N THR A 89 29.25 4.84 0.83
CA THR A 89 29.51 6.28 0.92
C THR A 89 30.81 6.49 1.69
N ASN A 90 31.69 7.35 1.18
CA ASN A 90 32.87 7.83 1.89
C ASN A 90 32.57 9.21 2.47
N VAL A 91 32.56 9.33 3.80
CA VAL A 91 32.22 10.56 4.51
C VAL A 91 33.49 11.23 5.02
N ARG A 92 33.67 12.49 4.64
CA ARG A 92 34.81 13.35 5.01
C ARG A 92 34.30 14.57 5.77
N PRO A 93 34.02 14.45 7.09
CA PRO A 93 33.58 15.59 7.86
C PRO A 93 34.68 16.66 7.94
N ALA A 94 34.28 17.94 8.08
CA ALA A 94 35.22 19.05 8.22
C ALA A 94 36.07 18.96 9.50
N ALA A 95 35.52 18.32 10.54
CA ALA A 95 36.22 18.01 11.78
C ALA A 95 35.96 16.54 12.16
N GLY A 96 37.01 15.84 12.61
CA GLY A 96 36.96 14.43 12.99
C GLY A 96 37.55 13.47 11.95
N SER A 97 37.45 12.18 12.24
CA SER A 97 38.07 11.12 11.43
C SER A 97 37.20 10.75 10.23
N TYR A 98 37.83 10.46 9.09
CA TYR A 98 37.13 9.98 7.90
C TYR A 98 36.60 8.56 8.11
N TYR A 99 35.44 8.30 7.55
CA TYR A 99 34.80 6.99 7.65
C TYR A 99 34.04 6.63 6.39
N SER A 100 33.84 5.33 6.18
CA SER A 100 32.96 4.78 5.16
C SER A 100 31.69 4.26 5.77
N VAL A 101 30.60 4.32 5.01
CA VAL A 101 29.31 3.75 5.38
C VAL A 101 28.89 2.78 4.29
N ILE A 102 28.55 1.55 4.68
CA ILE A 102 27.93 0.55 3.82
C ILE A 102 26.48 0.42 4.27
N LYS A 103 25.53 0.70 3.38
CA LYS A 103 24.10 0.52 3.64
C LYS A 103 23.53 -0.56 2.74
N GLY A 104 22.86 -1.54 3.32
CA GLY A 104 22.06 -2.52 2.61
C GLY A 104 20.57 -2.26 2.87
N LEU A 105 19.77 -2.28 1.81
CA LEU A 105 18.31 -2.24 1.89
C LEU A 105 17.76 -3.48 1.21
N TYR A 106 16.81 -4.13 1.88
CA TYR A 106 16.09 -5.28 1.37
C TYR A 106 14.59 -5.09 1.59
N LEU A 107 13.84 -5.01 0.50
CA LEU A 107 12.40 -4.89 0.50
C LEU A 107 11.79 -6.14 -0.15
N GLN A 108 10.88 -6.80 0.54
CA GLN A 108 10.17 -7.95 -0.01
C GLN A 108 8.76 -8.03 0.56
N LYS A 109 7.79 -8.40 -0.27
CA LYS A 109 6.52 -8.96 0.21
C LYS A 109 6.78 -10.37 0.75
N ALA A 110 6.82 -10.53 2.07
CA ALA A 110 7.16 -11.83 2.65
C ALA A 110 6.11 -12.91 2.40
N PHE A 111 4.84 -12.54 2.55
CA PHE A 111 3.69 -13.36 2.20
C PHE A 111 2.50 -12.42 2.08
N ALA A 112 1.61 -12.56 1.09
CA ALA A 112 0.44 -11.70 1.04
C ALA A 112 -0.40 -11.89 2.33
N PRO A 113 -0.79 -10.82 3.05
CA PRO A 113 -0.70 -9.38 2.73
C PRO A 113 0.42 -8.61 3.46
N MET A 114 1.49 -9.27 3.90
CA MET A 114 2.64 -8.71 4.62
C MET A 114 3.82 -8.27 3.73
N LYS A 115 4.33 -7.07 4.04
CA LYS A 115 5.55 -6.45 3.49
C LYS A 115 6.62 -6.38 4.57
N ILE A 116 7.87 -6.67 4.20
CA ILE A 116 9.04 -6.59 5.06
C ILE A 116 10.05 -5.64 4.41
N ASN A 117 10.54 -4.69 5.19
CA ASN A 117 11.62 -3.79 4.83
C ASN A 117 12.74 -3.93 5.87
N LEU A 118 13.91 -4.40 5.44
CA LEU A 118 15.09 -4.54 6.26
C LEU A 118 16.13 -3.53 5.78
N ASN A 119 16.69 -2.75 6.68
CA ASN A 119 17.84 -1.90 6.38
C ASN A 119 18.96 -2.20 7.36
N GLY A 120 20.17 -2.32 6.85
CA GLY A 120 21.38 -2.46 7.63
C GLY A 120 22.38 -1.39 7.22
N GLU A 121 23.07 -0.82 8.19
CA GLU A 121 24.09 0.19 7.98
C GLU A 121 25.29 -0.11 8.89
N PHE A 122 26.48 -0.06 8.33
CA PHE A 122 27.74 -0.23 9.04
C PHE A 122 28.69 0.89 8.68
N SER A 123 29.29 1.52 9.70
CA SER A 123 30.26 2.59 9.50
C SER A 123 31.64 2.18 9.97
N PHE A 124 32.68 2.50 9.19
CA PHE A 124 34.06 2.12 9.46
C PHE A 124 35.00 3.33 9.36
N TYR A 125 35.82 3.58 10.38
CA TYR A 125 36.88 4.58 10.27
C TYR A 125 38.01 4.10 9.38
N HIS A 126 38.56 4.99 8.56
CA HIS A 126 39.75 4.69 7.77
C HIS A 126 41.00 4.69 8.64
N ASN A 127 41.13 5.71 9.48
CA ASN A 127 42.24 5.90 10.41
C ASN A 127 41.66 6.17 11.80
N PRO A 128 41.41 5.13 12.62
CA PRO A 128 40.86 5.33 13.96
C PRO A 128 41.89 6.03 14.85
N ASP A 129 41.47 7.08 15.58
CA ASP A 129 42.28 7.79 16.56
C ASP A 129 42.10 7.19 17.97
N PRO A 130 43.14 6.58 18.57
CA PRO A 130 43.09 6.06 19.94
C PRO A 130 42.77 7.13 20.98
N LYS A 131 43.13 8.39 20.75
CA LYS A 131 42.86 9.52 21.67
C LYS A 131 41.36 9.81 21.77
N LEU A 132 40.61 9.52 20.71
CA LEU A 132 39.15 9.67 20.65
C LEU A 132 38.41 8.37 20.99
N ASN A 133 39.13 7.32 21.43
CA ASN A 133 38.58 5.98 21.66
C ASN A 133 37.87 5.40 20.42
N GLN A 134 38.35 5.73 19.22
CA GLN A 134 37.83 5.20 17.98
C GLN A 134 38.35 3.78 17.74
N GLN A 135 37.48 2.94 17.17
CA GLN A 135 37.82 1.60 16.69
C GLN A 135 37.58 1.53 15.19
N ARG A 136 38.06 0.49 14.51
CA ARG A 136 37.84 0.37 13.05
C ARG A 136 36.36 0.34 12.67
N LEU A 137 35.53 -0.34 13.47
CA LEU A 137 34.07 -0.28 13.36
C LEU A 137 33.57 0.86 14.25
N ARG A 138 32.82 1.80 13.68
CA ARG A 138 32.24 2.95 14.40
C ARG A 138 30.92 2.55 15.02
N ASP A 139 29.97 2.18 14.17
CA ASP A 139 28.61 1.81 14.54
C ASP A 139 28.01 0.79 13.57
N GLY A 140 26.96 0.13 14.06
CA GLY A 140 26.07 -0.68 13.27
C GLY A 140 24.63 -0.29 13.58
N LEU A 141 23.82 -0.08 12.55
CA LEU A 141 22.41 0.22 12.63
C LEU A 141 21.64 -0.84 11.84
N PHE A 142 20.59 -1.37 12.45
CA PHE A 142 19.69 -2.32 11.82
C PHE A 142 18.25 -1.87 12.05
N THR A 143 17.47 -1.78 10.99
CA THR A 143 16.05 -1.44 11.05
C THR A 143 15.21 -2.50 10.36
N VAL A 144 14.05 -2.78 10.94
CA VAL A 144 13.06 -3.72 10.43
C VAL A 144 11.72 -3.02 10.44
N ALA A 145 11.02 -3.01 9.32
CA ALA A 145 9.63 -2.64 9.25
C ALA A 145 8.80 -3.78 8.66
N LEU A 146 7.69 -4.07 9.30
CA LEU A 146 6.69 -5.05 8.88
C LEU A 146 5.38 -4.30 8.72
N GLU A 147 4.71 -4.49 7.60
CA GLU A 147 3.38 -3.92 7.35
C GLU A 147 2.46 -5.00 6.84
N GLY A 148 1.21 -5.03 7.27
CA GLY A 148 0.26 -5.98 6.73
C GLY A 148 -1.19 -5.61 7.01
N LYS A 149 -2.08 -6.35 6.35
CA LYS A 149 -3.53 -6.21 6.49
C LYS A 149 -4.06 -7.44 7.22
N LEU A 150 -4.84 -7.24 8.29
CA LEU A 150 -5.38 -8.33 9.12
C LEU A 150 -6.79 -8.78 8.70
N GLY A 151 -7.31 -8.22 7.61
CA GLY A 151 -8.65 -8.50 7.08
C GLY A 151 -9.64 -7.37 7.36
N ARG A 152 -10.91 -7.64 7.06
CA ARG A 152 -12.02 -6.69 7.20
C ARG A 152 -12.23 -6.33 8.68
N SER A 153 -12.47 -5.05 8.96
CA SER A 153 -12.79 -4.62 10.33
C SER A 153 -14.18 -5.11 10.77
N PRO A 154 -14.34 -5.61 12.01
CA PRO A 154 -15.63 -6.05 12.54
C PRO A 154 -16.60 -4.89 12.81
N PHE A 155 -16.09 -3.65 12.87
CA PHE A 155 -16.90 -2.46 13.12
C PHE A 155 -17.58 -1.92 11.86
N VAL A 156 -17.05 -2.28 10.69
CA VAL A 156 -17.56 -1.83 9.40
C VAL A 156 -18.74 -2.70 8.98
N THR A 157 -19.94 -2.22 9.29
CA THR A 157 -21.20 -2.91 8.97
C THR A 157 -21.58 -2.83 7.50
N THR A 158 -21.02 -1.89 6.76
CA THR A 158 -21.40 -1.64 5.36
C THR A 158 -20.56 -2.51 4.44
N THR A 159 -21.20 -3.39 3.65
CA THR A 159 -20.49 -4.28 2.71
C THR A 159 -19.67 -3.53 1.66
N LEU A 160 -20.07 -2.30 1.33
CA LEU A 160 -19.36 -1.40 0.39
C LEU A 160 -18.03 -0.87 0.95
N ASP A 161 -17.84 -0.90 2.27
CA ASP A 161 -16.61 -0.45 2.89
C ASP A 161 -15.69 -1.66 3.13
N ASP A 162 -14.68 -1.80 2.26
CA ASP A 162 -13.61 -2.80 2.36
C ASP A 162 -12.41 -2.25 3.16
N SER A 163 -12.68 -1.37 4.13
CA SER A 163 -11.65 -0.90 5.04
C SER A 163 -11.14 -2.06 5.89
N GLN A 164 -9.87 -2.39 5.67
CA GLN A 164 -9.17 -3.48 6.36
C GLN A 164 -8.42 -2.94 7.57
N ILE A 165 -8.35 -3.75 8.63
CA ILE A 165 -7.47 -3.48 9.75
C ILE A 165 -6.04 -3.57 9.23
N THR A 166 -5.24 -2.54 9.46
CA THR A 166 -3.81 -2.56 9.10
C THR A 166 -2.97 -2.63 10.36
N PHE A 167 -1.90 -3.41 10.30
CA PHE A 167 -0.88 -3.43 11.34
C PHE A 167 0.44 -3.00 10.71
N SER A 168 1.23 -2.28 11.49
CA SER A 168 2.60 -1.96 11.14
C SER A 168 3.47 -2.09 12.38
N PHE A 169 4.66 -2.63 12.20
CA PHE A 169 5.72 -2.69 13.19
C PHE A 169 6.94 -2.03 12.58
N SER A 170 7.60 -1.16 13.33
CA SER A 170 8.91 -0.64 12.99
C SER A 170 9.83 -0.79 14.19
N GLY A 171 11.03 -1.30 13.95
CA GLY A 171 12.05 -1.55 14.95
C GLY A 171 13.39 -1.05 14.45
N SER A 172 14.20 -0.52 15.35
CA SER A 172 15.59 -0.13 15.07
C SER A 172 16.48 -0.52 16.25
N TYR A 173 17.67 -1.00 15.92
CA TYR A 173 18.73 -1.31 16.85
C TYR A 173 20.01 -0.66 16.34
N GLN A 174 20.67 0.13 17.18
CA GLN A 174 21.94 0.76 16.85
C GLN A 174 22.94 0.48 17.97
N ARG A 175 24.15 0.08 17.58
CA ARG A 175 25.28 -0.08 18.49
C ARG A 175 26.38 0.90 18.15
N MET A 176 26.69 1.79 19.08
CA MET A 176 27.80 2.74 18.99
C MET A 176 28.95 2.28 19.89
N LEU A 177 30.03 1.77 19.30
CA LEU A 177 31.15 1.21 20.08
C LEU A 177 31.90 2.28 20.87
N GLU A 178 31.95 3.50 20.36
CA GLU A 178 32.59 4.65 21.02
C GLU A 178 31.96 4.98 22.38
N ASN A 179 30.64 4.77 22.50
CA ASN A 179 29.89 5.07 23.71
C ASN A 179 30.15 4.06 24.85
N THR A 180 30.79 2.93 24.57
CA THR A 180 31.04 1.87 25.58
C THR A 180 31.88 2.36 26.75
N LYS A 181 32.80 3.32 26.52
CA LYS A 181 33.68 3.89 27.57
C LYS A 181 33.24 5.28 28.03
N GLY A 182 32.24 5.87 27.38
CA GLY A 182 31.74 7.19 27.75
C GLY A 182 30.97 7.11 29.05
N THR A 183 31.42 7.83 30.09
CA THR A 183 30.54 8.14 31.23
C THR A 183 29.31 8.82 30.66
N ASN A 184 28.12 8.37 31.06
CA ASN A 184 26.86 8.96 30.61
C ASN A 184 26.46 8.73 29.14
N LYS A 185 26.96 7.69 28.46
CA LYS A 185 26.41 7.27 27.16
C LYS A 185 26.05 5.79 27.16
N LYS A 186 25.01 5.41 26.43
CA LYS A 186 24.70 3.99 26.18
C LYS A 186 25.26 3.58 24.82
N ALA A 187 25.88 2.42 24.76
CA ALA A 187 26.37 1.84 23.52
C ALA A 187 25.22 1.27 22.67
N ASP A 188 24.22 0.68 23.30
CA ASP A 188 23.07 0.06 22.64
C ASP A 188 21.84 0.96 22.71
N LEU A 189 21.33 1.35 21.53
CA LEU A 189 20.10 2.08 21.34
C LEU A 189 19.07 1.17 20.66
N THR A 190 17.83 1.21 21.13
CA THR A 190 16.77 0.38 20.57
C THR A 190 15.45 1.13 20.67
N ALA A 191 14.71 1.16 19.56
CA ALA A 191 13.37 1.70 19.50
C ALA A 191 12.47 0.74 18.70
N GLY A 192 11.22 0.60 19.14
CA GLY A 192 10.22 -0.20 18.48
C GLY A 192 8.85 0.46 18.59
N GLN A 193 8.08 0.42 17.52
CA GLN A 193 6.73 0.92 17.46
C GLN A 193 5.83 -0.11 16.78
N LEU A 194 4.76 -0.48 17.45
CA LEU A 194 3.65 -1.24 16.90
C LEU A 194 2.48 -0.28 16.71
N LYS A 195 1.92 -0.20 15.52
CA LYS A 195 0.72 0.58 15.21
C LYS A 195 -0.33 -0.35 14.61
N LEU A 196 -1.54 -0.27 15.15
CA LEU A 196 -2.74 -0.95 14.69
C LEU A 196 -3.76 0.11 14.30
N GLU A 197 -4.27 0.05 13.08
CA GLU A 197 -5.29 0.96 12.60
C GLU A 197 -6.59 0.19 12.39
N ILE A 198 -7.60 0.54 13.18
CA ILE A 198 -8.90 -0.12 13.16
C ILE A 198 -9.91 0.85 12.53
N PRO A 199 -10.39 0.61 11.30
CA PRO A 199 -11.46 1.41 10.73
C PRO A 199 -12.76 1.09 11.47
N VAL A 200 -13.47 2.12 11.95
CA VAL A 200 -14.71 1.94 12.71
C VAL A 200 -15.93 2.07 11.81
N PHE A 201 -15.92 3.09 10.94
CA PHE A 201 -16.92 3.33 9.91
C PHE A 201 -16.30 4.10 8.75
N THR A 202 -17.02 4.23 7.63
CA THR A 202 -16.53 4.91 6.43
C THR A 202 -15.98 6.30 6.74
N GLY A 203 -14.68 6.50 6.54
CA GLY A 203 -14.01 7.78 6.79
C GLY A 203 -13.48 7.99 8.21
N PHE A 204 -13.59 7.00 9.10
CA PHE A 204 -13.13 7.11 10.48
C PHE A 204 -12.30 5.89 10.91
N SER A 205 -11.11 6.13 11.46
CA SER A 205 -10.23 5.09 12.00
C SER A 205 -9.74 5.41 13.41
N LEU A 206 -9.51 4.36 14.20
CA LEU A 206 -8.92 4.39 15.53
C LEU A 206 -7.48 3.88 15.44
N PRO A 207 -6.47 4.77 15.31
CA PRO A 207 -5.07 4.40 15.44
C PRO A 207 -4.72 4.11 16.91
N LEU A 208 -4.23 2.90 17.16
CA LEU A 208 -3.61 2.48 18.42
C LEU A 208 -2.12 2.26 18.17
N ALA A 209 -1.24 2.88 18.96
CA ALA A 209 0.19 2.72 18.81
C ALA A 209 0.91 2.55 20.15
N VAL A 210 1.76 1.54 20.22
CA VAL A 210 2.65 1.27 21.36
C VAL A 210 4.07 1.55 20.91
N THR A 211 4.79 2.39 21.63
CA THR A 211 6.20 2.70 21.36
C THR A 211 7.05 2.38 22.58
N TYR A 212 8.13 1.65 22.35
CA TYR A 212 9.14 1.36 23.35
C TYR A 212 10.50 1.88 22.87
N ALA A 213 11.22 2.57 23.74
CA ALA A 213 12.60 2.98 23.50
C ALA A 213 13.45 2.78 24.76
N ASN A 214 14.61 2.12 24.63
CA ASN A 214 15.50 1.87 25.78
C ASN A 214 16.39 3.09 26.08
N ALA A 215 16.87 3.76 25.03
CA ALA A 215 17.60 5.02 25.07
C ALA A 215 17.64 5.63 23.67
N THR A 216 17.73 6.96 23.63
CA THR A 216 18.10 7.74 22.45
C THR A 216 19.42 8.47 22.74
N GLU A 217 20.04 9.07 21.72
CA GLU A 217 21.27 9.85 21.91
C GLU A 217 21.08 10.99 22.93
N GLU A 218 19.88 11.56 23.00
CA GLU A 218 19.53 12.65 23.93
C GLU A 218 18.95 12.15 25.26
N GLN A 219 18.26 11.01 25.29
CA GLN A 219 17.52 10.52 26.47
C GLN A 219 17.97 9.12 26.87
N LYS A 220 18.65 9.00 28.01
CA LYS A 220 19.09 7.71 28.56
C LYS A 220 17.97 6.85 29.12
N LYS A 221 16.86 7.47 29.49
CA LYS A 221 15.79 6.80 30.23
C LYS A 221 15.01 5.91 29.27
N ARG A 222 14.59 4.75 29.79
CA ARG A 222 13.65 3.89 29.08
C ARG A 222 12.31 4.61 29.05
N HIS A 223 11.72 4.70 27.88
CA HIS A 223 10.41 5.31 27.70
C HIS A 223 9.47 4.33 27.02
N PHE A 224 8.31 4.17 27.63
CA PHE A 224 7.18 3.46 27.06
C PHE A 224 6.08 4.50 26.82
N ARG A 225 5.57 4.55 25.59
CA ARG A 225 4.49 5.47 25.21
C ARG A 225 3.37 4.68 24.58
N PHE A 226 2.17 4.90 25.09
CA PHE A 226 0.94 4.43 24.48
C PHE A 226 0.25 5.64 23.86
N ASN A 227 -0.03 5.58 22.57
CA ASN A 227 -0.74 6.63 21.84
C ASN A 227 -2.04 6.03 21.30
N PHE A 228 -3.13 6.76 21.48
CA PHE A 228 -4.41 6.50 20.84
C PHE A 228 -4.92 7.81 20.27
N GLY A 229 -5.70 7.74 19.20
CA GLY A 229 -6.27 8.93 18.57
C GLY A 229 -7.45 8.58 17.68
N PHE A 230 -7.98 9.58 17.00
CA PHE A 230 -9.03 9.40 16.01
C PHE A 230 -8.54 9.99 14.69
N GLY A 231 -8.67 9.23 13.61
CA GLY A 231 -8.35 9.65 12.25
C GLY A 231 -9.64 9.91 11.47
N LEU A 232 -9.73 11.08 10.84
CA LEU A 232 -10.76 11.36 9.84
C LEU A 232 -10.09 11.30 8.46
N ASP A 233 -10.56 10.38 7.63
CA ASP A 233 -10.16 10.27 6.24
C ASP A 233 -11.13 11.13 5.41
N THR A 234 -10.71 12.39 5.19
CA THR A 234 -11.50 13.38 4.46
C THR A 234 -11.80 12.94 3.04
N ASP A 235 -10.92 12.17 2.41
CA ASP A 235 -11.10 11.74 1.03
C ASP A 235 -12.26 10.75 0.93
N LYS A 236 -12.35 9.81 1.89
CA LYS A 236 -13.52 8.92 2.00
C LYS A 236 -14.81 9.68 2.30
N LEU A 237 -14.74 10.71 3.15
CA LEU A 237 -15.91 11.53 3.47
C LEU A 237 -16.39 12.32 2.25
N ILE A 238 -15.47 12.90 1.48
CA ILE A 238 -15.77 13.62 0.24
C ILE A 238 -16.34 12.66 -0.80
N ALA A 239 -15.75 11.49 -0.98
CA ALA A 239 -16.26 10.47 -1.91
C ALA A 239 -17.69 10.04 -1.54
N LEU A 240 -17.97 9.84 -0.25
CA LEU A 240 -19.31 9.52 0.23
C LEU A 240 -20.30 10.67 -0.03
N TRP A 241 -19.87 11.91 0.18
CA TRP A 241 -20.69 13.10 -0.09
C TRP A 241 -21.01 13.24 -1.58
N LEU A 242 -20.03 13.03 -2.46
CA LEU A 242 -20.22 13.05 -3.92
C LEU A 242 -21.15 11.92 -4.37
N ALA A 243 -20.97 10.70 -3.87
CA ALA A 243 -21.84 9.57 -4.18
C ALA A 243 -23.30 9.82 -3.74
N LYS A 244 -23.50 10.41 -2.55
CA LYS A 244 -24.82 10.79 -2.07
C LYS A 244 -25.48 11.85 -2.97
N LYS A 245 -24.70 12.82 -3.46
CA LYS A 245 -25.19 13.86 -4.39
C LYS A 245 -25.63 13.26 -5.72
N ALA A 246 -24.85 12.32 -6.27
CA ALA A 246 -25.18 11.63 -7.52
C ALA A 246 -26.46 10.79 -7.40
N LEU A 247 -26.71 10.17 -6.25
CA LEU A 247 -27.94 9.39 -6.00
C LEU A 247 -29.20 10.24 -5.77
N SER A 248 -29.05 11.55 -5.58
CA SER A 248 -30.17 12.47 -5.34
C SER A 248 -30.68 13.18 -6.59
N GLN A 249 -30.09 12.90 -7.75
CA GLN A 249 -30.50 13.39 -9.07
C GLN A 249 -31.20 12.27 -9.84
#